data_AF-A0A2P7TV98-F1
#
_entry.id   AF-A0A2P7TV98-F1
#
_cell.length_a   1.000
_cell.length_b   1.000
_cell.length_c   1.000
_cell.angle_alpha   90.00
_cell.angle_beta   90.00
_cell.angle_gamma   90.00
#
_symmetry.space_group_name_H-M   'P 1'
#
loop_
_entity.id
_entity.type
_entity.pdbx_description
1 polymer ?
#
loop_
_entity_poly.entity_id
_entity_poly.type
_entity_poly.pdbx_seq_one_letter_code
_entity_poly.pdbx_strand_id
1 'polypeptide(L)'
;MEIITNAEIVILAKELTKIEDPRRTTNTRYPLAEVIFTVLCGLMAGQNSWYLMKVFAELQLNWMREYYPFKHGIASHDTLNRVISLLSAECFEELLSSIGERKLVVEAIHQPTISIDGKGIARSATVKEQQTNHKAGGRTCTLIANAYCHELGMCIGQKSDDNMGKEKKLVEALLDKLSIRNALVIADAGNLSTTIVKKIRAGAADYLLAVKGNNKLTKAYIMNTFAKGGEAIEVNEMEEKNRGRTEKRTCCVLPVKKTDTIATKWEGIQSIVKIERSRTIRDKESKETSFYISSIAANAAVLQYKIRQHWGIENKLHWVLDVIMQEDDCSSRAKNCAGNLAALRRMVLAIYKSIPDERSYKAKMLNFVADAGFRNTVLKYL
;
A
#
# COMPACT_ATOMS: atom_id res chain seq x y z
N MET A 1 -21.04 35.21 10.91
CA MET A 1 -20.13 34.34 11.67
C MET A 1 -19.61 33.32 10.70
N GLU A 2 -18.41 33.56 10.18
CA GLU A 2 -17.80 32.81 9.08
C GLU A 2 -17.55 31.37 9.52
N ILE A 3 -18.31 30.45 8.90
CA ILE A 3 -18.07 29.02 8.99
C ILE A 3 -16.76 28.78 8.26
N ILE A 4 -15.74 28.31 8.98
CA ILE A 4 -14.42 27.95 8.44
C ILE A 4 -14.64 26.86 7.38
N THR A 5 -14.76 27.27 6.11
CA THR A 5 -14.79 26.38 4.96
C THR A 5 -13.36 25.94 4.66
N ASN A 6 -12.90 24.85 5.27
CA ASN A 6 -11.73 24.14 4.78
C ASN A 6 -12.16 23.29 3.57
N ALA A 7 -11.64 23.65 2.40
CA ALA A 7 -11.95 22.98 1.12
C ALA A 7 -11.63 21.47 1.13
N GLU A 8 -10.76 21.01 2.03
CA GLU A 8 -10.32 19.62 2.16
C GLU A 8 -11.32 18.73 2.92
N ILE A 9 -11.86 19.18 4.07
CA ILE A 9 -12.95 18.46 4.80
C ILE A 9 -14.19 18.28 3.91
N VAL A 10 -14.45 19.26 3.04
CA VAL A 10 -15.53 19.19 2.04
C VAL A 10 -15.26 18.08 1.01
N ILE A 11 -13.99 17.76 0.73
CA ILE A 11 -13.61 16.72 -0.23
C ILE A 11 -13.89 15.33 0.34
N LEU A 12 -13.42 14.95 1.53
CA LEU A 12 -13.77 13.62 2.07
C LEU A 12 -15.28 13.50 2.25
N ALA A 13 -15.96 14.50 2.82
CA ALA A 13 -17.41 14.47 2.97
C ALA A 13 -18.11 14.26 1.62
N LYS A 14 -17.67 14.95 0.56
CA LYS A 14 -18.19 14.77 -0.80
C LYS A 14 -17.88 13.40 -1.37
N GLU A 15 -16.68 12.85 -1.16
CA GLU A 15 -16.36 11.51 -1.65
C GLU A 15 -17.11 10.41 -0.86
N LEU A 16 -17.35 10.60 0.44
CA LEU A 16 -18.17 9.70 1.25
C LEU A 16 -19.63 9.68 0.80
N THR A 17 -20.17 10.77 0.22
CA THR A 17 -21.52 10.75 -0.37
C THR A 17 -21.64 9.84 -1.59
N LYS A 18 -20.52 9.45 -2.21
CA LYS A 18 -20.53 8.52 -3.35
C LYS A 18 -20.65 7.06 -2.92
N ILE A 19 -20.47 6.78 -1.63
CA ILE A 19 -20.59 5.41 -1.11
C ILE A 19 -22.07 5.07 -0.98
N GLU A 20 -22.52 4.12 -1.79
CA GLU A 20 -23.88 3.59 -1.69
C GLU A 20 -24.10 2.92 -0.31
N ASP A 21 -25.22 3.24 0.34
CA ASP A 21 -25.58 2.63 1.61
C ASP A 21 -26.28 1.28 1.37
N PRO A 22 -25.63 0.13 1.67
CA PRO A 22 -26.19 -1.19 1.40
C PRO A 22 -27.28 -1.58 2.41
N ARG A 23 -27.58 -0.72 3.38
CA ARG A 23 -28.59 -0.96 4.42
C ARG A 23 -29.98 -0.66 3.86
N ARG A 24 -30.99 -1.26 4.47
CA ARG A 24 -32.39 -0.94 4.14
C ARG A 24 -32.67 0.52 4.50
N THR A 25 -33.46 1.19 3.67
CA THR A 25 -33.94 2.55 3.94
C THR A 25 -34.85 2.61 5.18
N THR A 26 -35.55 1.52 5.47
CA THR A 26 -36.34 1.34 6.70
C THR A 26 -35.46 0.88 7.87
N ASN A 27 -35.69 1.42 9.07
CA ASN A 27 -34.96 1.12 10.31
C ASN A 27 -33.46 1.49 10.33
N THR A 28 -33.03 2.45 9.50
CA THR A 28 -31.68 3.03 9.58
C THR A 28 -31.69 4.25 10.52
N ARG A 29 -31.17 4.07 11.74
CA ARG A 29 -31.08 5.14 12.76
C ARG A 29 -29.88 6.06 12.58
N TYR A 30 -28.73 5.51 12.18
CA TYR A 30 -27.46 6.25 12.10
C TYR A 30 -27.09 6.49 10.63
N PRO A 31 -26.92 7.74 10.18
CA PRO A 31 -26.41 8.08 8.86
C PRO A 31 -25.10 7.36 8.54
N LEU A 32 -24.90 6.96 7.28
CA LEU A 32 -23.70 6.23 6.88
C LEU A 32 -22.42 7.04 7.12
N ALA A 33 -22.46 8.33 6.76
CA ALA A 33 -21.33 9.24 6.94
C ALA A 33 -20.90 9.34 8.42
N GLU A 34 -21.86 9.42 9.36
CA GLU A 34 -21.58 9.45 10.80
C GLU A 34 -20.89 8.16 11.27
N VAL A 35 -21.31 7.01 10.74
CA VAL A 35 -20.68 5.71 11.04
C VAL A 35 -19.25 5.64 10.49
N ILE A 36 -19.04 5.99 9.22
CA ILE A 36 -17.70 5.97 8.61
C ILE A 36 -16.77 6.97 9.31
N PHE A 37 -17.26 8.18 9.61
CA PHE A 37 -16.50 9.20 10.32
C PHE A 37 -16.09 8.76 11.73
N THR A 38 -16.98 8.07 12.45
CA THR A 38 -16.68 7.46 13.76
C THR A 38 -15.51 6.49 13.65
N VAL A 39 -15.52 5.62 12.64
CA VAL A 39 -14.48 4.60 12.44
C VAL A 39 -13.16 5.25 12.04
N LEU A 40 -13.20 6.24 11.15
CA LEU A 40 -12.01 6.99 10.72
C LEU A 40 -11.35 7.73 11.88
N CYS A 41 -12.12 8.43 12.71
CA CYS A 41 -11.60 9.11 13.89
C CYS A 41 -11.07 8.11 14.93
N GLY A 42 -11.72 6.96 15.11
CA GLY A 42 -11.22 5.88 15.95
C GLY A 42 -9.86 5.35 15.47
N LEU A 43 -9.68 5.15 14.16
CA LEU A 43 -8.40 4.74 13.58
C LEU A 43 -7.33 5.83 13.73
N MET A 44 -7.68 7.11 13.57
CA MET A 44 -6.78 8.24 13.86
C MET A 44 -6.35 8.26 15.32
N ALA A 45 -7.25 7.96 16.25
CA ALA A 45 -6.94 7.78 17.66
C ALA A 45 -6.15 6.50 17.97
N GLY A 46 -5.75 5.72 16.97
CA GLY A 46 -4.99 4.47 17.13
C GLY A 46 -5.80 3.30 17.68
N GLN A 47 -7.13 3.35 17.61
CA GLN A 47 -8.01 2.31 18.15
C GLN A 47 -8.20 1.18 17.13
N ASN A 48 -8.08 -0.07 17.60
CA ASN A 48 -8.20 -1.28 16.77
C ASN A 48 -9.36 -2.21 17.16
N SER A 49 -10.19 -1.76 18.10
CA SER A 49 -11.41 -2.45 18.55
C SER A 49 -12.62 -1.57 18.31
N TRP A 50 -13.71 -2.14 17.80
CA TRP A 50 -14.99 -1.45 17.64
C TRP A 50 -15.48 -0.81 18.93
N TYR A 51 -15.27 -1.50 20.06
CA TYR A 51 -15.62 -0.97 21.37
C TYR A 51 -14.82 0.28 21.70
N LEU A 52 -13.49 0.25 21.51
CA LEU A 52 -12.63 1.40 21.80
C LEU A 52 -12.86 2.56 20.83
N MET A 53 -13.18 2.29 19.56
CA MET A 53 -13.59 3.32 18.60
C MET A 53 -14.86 4.02 19.06
N LYS A 54 -15.86 3.26 19.54
CA LYS A 54 -17.08 3.82 20.14
C LYS A 54 -16.76 4.65 21.38
N VAL A 55 -15.97 4.12 22.31
CA VAL A 55 -15.59 4.84 23.55
C VAL A 55 -14.90 6.16 23.23
N PHE A 56 -13.93 6.15 22.31
CA PHE A 56 -13.29 7.38 21.85
C PHE A 56 -14.31 8.38 21.29
N ALA A 57 -15.20 7.92 20.42
CA ALA A 57 -16.21 8.79 19.80
C ALA A 57 -17.23 9.33 20.82
N GLU A 58 -17.59 8.57 21.85
CA GLU A 58 -18.45 9.03 22.94
C GLU A 58 -17.75 10.12 23.78
N LEU A 59 -16.46 9.93 24.08
CA LEU A 59 -15.65 10.93 24.78
C LEU A 59 -15.49 12.23 23.98
N GLN A 60 -15.47 12.13 22.65
CA GLN A 60 -15.29 13.27 21.74
C GLN A 60 -16.58 13.72 21.04
N LEU A 61 -17.77 13.30 21.52
CA LEU A 61 -19.04 13.51 20.82
C LEU A 61 -19.34 14.99 20.55
N ASN A 62 -19.04 15.87 21.50
CA ASN A 62 -19.26 17.32 21.34
C ASN A 62 -18.43 17.89 20.18
N TRP A 63 -17.17 17.45 20.06
CA TRP A 63 -16.31 17.84 18.94
C TRP A 63 -16.78 17.22 17.62
N MET A 64 -17.18 15.95 17.61
CA MET A 64 -17.70 15.30 16.39
C MET A 64 -18.98 15.99 15.86
N ARG A 65 -19.77 16.60 16.76
CA ARG A 65 -20.97 17.37 16.42
C ARG A 65 -20.71 18.65 15.63
N GLU A 66 -19.47 19.11 15.58
CA GLU A 66 -19.06 20.22 14.72
C GLU A 66 -19.05 19.82 13.23
N TYR A 67 -18.98 18.52 12.91
CA TYR A 67 -18.87 17.99 11.55
C TYR A 67 -20.15 17.31 11.07
N TYR A 68 -20.81 16.54 11.94
CA TYR A 68 -22.08 15.88 11.63
C TYR A 68 -23.06 15.98 12.81
N PRO A 69 -24.39 15.91 12.59
CA PRO A 69 -25.35 16.14 13.67
C PRO A 69 -25.30 15.16 14.85
N PHE A 70 -25.03 13.87 14.61
CA PHE A 70 -25.07 12.80 15.63
C PHE A 70 -26.34 12.86 16.49
N LYS A 71 -27.51 12.99 15.83
CA LYS A 71 -28.82 13.16 16.49
C LYS A 71 -29.14 12.05 17.48
N HIS A 72 -28.67 10.83 17.18
CA HIS A 72 -28.91 9.65 18.00
C HIS A 72 -27.68 9.23 18.83
N GLY A 73 -26.66 10.10 18.92
CA GLY A 73 -25.37 9.76 19.55
C GLY A 73 -24.53 8.83 18.69
N ILE A 74 -23.58 8.13 19.32
CA ILE A 74 -22.66 7.21 18.64
C ILE A 74 -23.31 5.84 18.49
N ALA A 75 -23.21 5.26 17.29
CA ALA A 75 -23.69 3.91 17.02
C ALA A 75 -23.00 2.86 17.90
N SER A 76 -23.71 1.78 18.25
CA SER A 76 -23.11 0.68 19.01
C SER A 76 -21.93 0.07 18.27
N HIS A 77 -20.98 -0.53 19.00
CA HIS A 77 -19.82 -1.20 18.40
C HIS A 77 -20.23 -2.33 17.43
N ASP A 78 -21.33 -3.04 17.72
CA ASP A 78 -21.94 -4.01 16.80
C ASP A 78 -22.47 -3.35 15.52
N THR A 79 -23.05 -2.16 15.64
CA THR A 79 -23.51 -1.40 14.48
C THR A 79 -22.33 -0.93 13.65
N LEU A 80 -21.27 -0.37 14.25
CA LEU A 80 -20.05 0.02 13.53
C LEU A 80 -19.50 -1.18 12.73
N ASN A 81 -19.29 -2.31 13.41
CA ASN A 81 -18.79 -3.53 12.79
C ASN A 81 -19.70 -4.00 11.64
N ARG A 82 -21.00 -4.12 11.89
CA ARG A 82 -21.97 -4.61 10.89
C ARG A 82 -22.03 -3.71 9.66
N VAL A 83 -22.07 -2.38 9.85
CA VAL A 83 -22.16 -1.44 8.72
C VAL A 83 -20.87 -1.46 7.91
N ILE A 84 -19.70 -1.33 8.53
CA ILE A 84 -18.42 -1.38 7.80
C ILE A 84 -18.24 -2.73 7.11
N SER A 85 -18.63 -3.84 7.73
CA SER A 85 -18.55 -5.18 7.11
C SER A 85 -19.47 -5.34 5.89
N LEU A 86 -20.57 -4.59 5.82
CA LEU A 86 -21.53 -4.66 4.72
C LEU A 86 -21.11 -3.85 3.50
N LEU A 87 -20.30 -2.80 3.69
CA LEU A 87 -19.80 -1.99 2.58
C LEU A 87 -18.89 -2.82 1.68
N SER A 88 -19.04 -2.65 0.37
CA SER A 88 -18.13 -3.25 -0.62
C SER A 88 -16.71 -2.73 -0.38
N ALA A 89 -15.70 -3.59 -0.47
CA ALA A 89 -14.30 -3.15 -0.41
C ALA A 89 -13.96 -2.13 -1.49
N GLU A 90 -14.63 -2.22 -2.63
CA GLU A 90 -14.39 -1.35 -3.78
C GLU A 90 -14.65 0.12 -3.47
N CYS A 91 -15.60 0.44 -2.58
CA CYS A 91 -15.88 1.84 -2.26
C CYS A 91 -14.70 2.54 -1.56
N PHE A 92 -13.99 1.83 -0.68
CA PHE A 92 -12.80 2.37 0.00
C PHE A 92 -11.54 2.26 -0.86
N GLU A 93 -11.45 1.24 -1.73
CA GLU A 93 -10.38 1.11 -2.72
C GLU A 93 -10.41 2.27 -3.72
N GLU A 94 -11.58 2.60 -4.27
CA GLU A 94 -11.79 3.72 -5.19
C GLU A 94 -11.54 5.07 -4.51
N LEU A 95 -11.98 5.22 -3.26
CA LEU A 95 -11.69 6.40 -2.47
C LEU A 95 -10.18 6.61 -2.28
N LEU A 96 -9.44 5.54 -1.95
CA LEU A 96 -7.99 5.60 -1.77
C LEU A 96 -7.29 6.02 -3.07
N SER A 97 -7.72 5.46 -4.20
CA SER A 97 -7.18 5.82 -5.52
C SER A 97 -7.51 7.24 -5.95
N SER A 98 -8.74 7.69 -5.74
CA SER A 98 -9.15 9.08 -6.00
C SER A 98 -8.30 10.09 -5.20
N ILE A 99 -8.04 9.81 -3.92
CA ILE A 99 -7.17 10.65 -3.08
C ILE A 99 -5.73 10.64 -3.61
N GLY A 100 -5.19 9.45 -3.92
CA GLY A 100 -3.83 9.31 -4.44
C GLY A 100 -3.61 10.05 -5.76
N GLU A 101 -4.53 9.89 -6.72
CA GLU A 101 -4.49 10.57 -8.02
C GLU A 101 -4.51 12.09 -7.88
N ARG A 102 -5.38 12.63 -7.00
CA ARG A 102 -5.41 14.07 -6.73
C ARG A 102 -4.10 14.56 -6.13
N LYS A 103 -3.53 13.82 -5.18
CA LYS A 103 -2.25 14.19 -4.54
C LYS A 103 -1.10 14.20 -5.56
N LEU A 104 -1.06 13.26 -6.50
CA LEU A 104 -0.07 13.27 -7.59
C LEU A 104 -0.16 14.56 -8.43
N VAL A 105 -1.38 15.03 -8.72
CA VAL A 105 -1.61 16.28 -9.47
C VAL A 105 -1.21 17.51 -8.65
N VAL A 106 -1.66 17.60 -7.40
CA VAL A 106 -1.39 18.76 -6.51
C VAL A 106 0.11 18.91 -6.25
N GLU A 107 0.83 17.82 -6.03
CA GLU A 107 2.28 17.81 -5.77
C GLU A 107 3.12 17.83 -7.07
N ALA A 108 2.48 17.96 -8.24
CA ALA A 108 3.12 17.99 -9.56
C ALA A 108 4.06 16.79 -9.85
N ILE A 109 3.69 15.59 -9.37
CA ILE A 109 4.49 14.38 -9.56
C ILE A 109 4.12 13.75 -10.91
N HIS A 110 5.00 13.89 -11.91
CA HIS A 110 4.72 13.46 -13.29
C HIS A 110 5.22 12.04 -13.62
N GLN A 111 6.20 11.53 -12.88
CA GLN A 111 6.78 10.19 -13.07
C GLN A 111 6.86 9.46 -11.72
N PRO A 112 5.71 9.08 -11.13
CA PRO A 112 5.70 8.44 -9.83
C PRO A 112 6.36 7.05 -9.88
N THR A 113 7.09 6.72 -8.83
CA THR A 113 7.58 5.36 -8.61
C THR A 113 6.57 4.63 -7.74
N ILE A 114 5.98 3.56 -8.28
CA ILE A 114 4.92 2.81 -7.60
C ILE A 114 5.43 1.42 -7.27
N SER A 115 5.62 1.12 -5.99
CA SER A 115 5.83 -0.25 -5.54
C SER A 115 4.52 -1.01 -5.48
N ILE A 116 4.48 -2.19 -6.08
CA ILE A 116 3.40 -3.15 -5.91
C ILE A 116 3.87 -4.26 -4.97
N ASP A 117 3.10 -4.50 -3.91
CA ASP A 117 3.37 -5.56 -2.94
C ASP A 117 2.10 -6.19 -2.35
N GLY A 118 2.17 -7.50 -2.12
CA GLY A 118 1.09 -8.29 -1.55
C GLY A 118 1.30 -8.58 -0.06
N LYS A 119 0.26 -8.43 0.74
CA LYS A 119 0.24 -8.77 2.17
C LYS A 119 -1.01 -9.56 2.55
N GLY A 120 -0.86 -10.55 3.42
CA GLY A 120 -1.98 -11.19 4.11
C GLY A 120 -2.23 -10.54 5.48
N ILE A 121 -3.50 -10.33 5.84
CA ILE A 121 -3.89 -9.77 7.14
C ILE A 121 -4.00 -10.89 8.17
N ALA A 122 -3.03 -11.02 9.06
CA ALA A 122 -2.80 -12.25 9.83
C ALA A 122 -4.02 -12.77 10.63
N ARG A 123 -4.82 -11.87 11.23
CA ARG A 123 -5.99 -12.23 12.07
C ARG A 123 -7.35 -12.06 11.38
N SER A 124 -7.35 -11.91 10.05
CA SER A 124 -8.58 -11.94 9.25
C SER A 124 -9.20 -13.34 9.13
N ALA A 125 -8.47 -14.39 9.51
CA ALA A 125 -8.96 -15.75 9.72
C ALA A 125 -8.40 -16.30 11.03
N THR A 126 -9.13 -17.16 11.72
CA THR A 126 -8.62 -17.83 12.93
C THR A 126 -7.52 -18.83 12.60
N VAL A 127 -6.63 -19.11 13.56
CA VAL A 127 -5.57 -20.13 13.39
C VAL A 127 -6.15 -21.48 12.97
N LYS A 128 -7.29 -21.87 13.56
CA LYS A 128 -8.01 -23.10 13.20
C LYS A 128 -8.47 -23.06 11.75
N GLU A 129 -9.09 -21.97 11.31
CA GLU A 129 -9.53 -21.82 9.91
C GLU A 129 -8.36 -21.89 8.92
N GLN A 130 -7.23 -21.28 9.25
CA GLN A 130 -6.02 -21.28 8.41
C GLN A 130 -5.35 -22.66 8.30
N GLN A 131 -5.45 -23.47 9.36
CA GLN A 131 -4.92 -24.84 9.40
C GLN A 131 -5.93 -25.88 8.86
N THR A 132 -7.19 -25.50 8.69
CA THR A 132 -8.23 -26.39 8.18
C THR A 132 -8.22 -26.37 6.65
N ASN A 133 -8.40 -27.53 6.03
CA ASN A 133 -8.55 -27.59 4.58
C ASN A 133 -9.80 -26.80 4.14
N HIS A 134 -9.72 -26.05 3.05
CA HIS A 134 -10.86 -25.30 2.49
C HIS A 134 -12.10 -26.17 2.25
N LYS A 135 -11.94 -27.43 1.80
CA LYS A 135 -13.06 -28.35 1.62
C LYS A 135 -13.80 -28.69 2.93
N ALA A 136 -13.12 -28.51 4.06
CA ALA A 136 -13.64 -28.70 5.41
C ALA A 136 -14.02 -27.37 6.09
N GLY A 137 -14.18 -26.29 5.32
CA GLY A 137 -14.56 -24.96 5.83
C GLY A 137 -13.39 -24.08 6.30
N GLY A 138 -12.15 -24.46 5.99
CA GLY A 138 -10.98 -23.61 6.23
C GLY A 138 -11.00 -22.31 5.42
N ARG A 139 -10.34 -21.28 5.94
CA ARG A 139 -10.22 -19.95 5.33
C ARG A 139 -8.78 -19.47 5.43
N THR A 140 -8.31 -18.87 4.34
CA THR A 140 -7.05 -18.13 4.33
C THR A 140 -7.28 -16.71 4.85
N CYS A 141 -6.21 -16.06 5.27
CA CYS A 141 -6.25 -14.62 5.53
C CYS A 141 -6.69 -13.85 4.28
N THR A 142 -7.37 -12.73 4.49
CA THR A 142 -7.59 -11.69 3.49
C THR A 142 -6.25 -11.27 2.91
N LEU A 143 -6.14 -11.35 1.59
CA LEU A 143 -4.98 -10.89 0.85
C LEU A 143 -5.23 -9.48 0.35
N ILE A 144 -4.18 -8.67 0.35
CA ILE A 144 -4.20 -7.29 -0.06
C ILE A 144 -3.02 -7.02 -0.98
N ALA A 145 -3.29 -6.54 -2.20
CA ALA A 145 -2.29 -5.94 -3.07
C ALA A 145 -2.28 -4.41 -2.84
N ASN A 146 -1.10 -3.84 -2.66
CA ASN A 146 -0.91 -2.42 -2.40
C ASN A 146 -0.13 -1.77 -3.53
N ALA A 147 -0.50 -0.54 -3.88
CA ALA A 147 0.27 0.34 -4.74
C ALA A 147 0.78 1.53 -3.91
N TYR A 148 2.07 1.54 -3.63
CA TYR A 148 2.72 2.57 -2.83
C TYR A 148 3.54 3.52 -3.68
N CYS A 149 3.16 4.80 -3.70
CA CYS A 149 3.93 5.86 -4.36
C CYS A 149 5.05 6.35 -3.43
N HIS A 150 6.30 6.27 -3.88
CA HIS A 150 7.46 6.64 -3.06
C HIS A 150 7.59 8.14 -2.86
N GLU A 151 7.27 8.92 -3.88
CA GLU A 151 7.35 10.38 -3.89
C GLU A 151 6.32 10.99 -2.92
N LEU A 152 5.08 10.48 -2.92
CA LEU A 152 4.07 10.86 -1.94
C LEU A 152 4.27 10.20 -0.56
N GLY A 153 5.00 9.09 -0.53
CA GLY A 153 5.14 8.27 0.66
C GLY A 153 3.82 7.61 1.10
N MET A 154 2.85 7.42 0.21
CA MET A 154 1.52 6.92 0.55
C MET A 154 1.11 5.72 -0.30
N CYS A 155 0.19 4.91 0.23
CA CYS A 155 -0.53 3.95 -0.58
C CYS A 155 -1.58 4.71 -1.42
N ILE A 156 -1.51 4.59 -2.74
CA ILE A 156 -2.42 5.25 -3.70
C ILE A 156 -3.41 4.27 -4.31
N GLY A 157 -3.37 2.99 -3.93
CA GLY A 157 -4.30 1.99 -4.43
C GLY A 157 -4.20 0.71 -3.64
N GLN A 158 -5.34 0.06 -3.49
CA GLN A 158 -5.45 -1.23 -2.82
C GLN A 158 -6.39 -2.12 -3.63
N LYS A 159 -6.11 -3.42 -3.67
CA LYS A 159 -7.13 -4.42 -3.96
C LYS A 159 -7.10 -5.50 -2.90
N SER A 160 -8.27 -5.85 -2.36
CA SER A 160 -8.42 -6.89 -1.34
C SER A 160 -9.26 -8.06 -1.84
N ASP A 161 -8.95 -9.26 -1.33
CA ASP A 161 -9.73 -10.47 -1.59
C ASP A 161 -9.74 -11.37 -0.34
N ASP A 162 -10.95 -11.67 0.14
CA ASP A 162 -11.21 -12.53 1.30
C ASP A 162 -11.25 -14.03 0.92
N ASN A 163 -11.29 -14.36 -0.38
CA ASN A 163 -11.67 -15.67 -0.90
C ASN A 163 -10.55 -16.35 -1.70
N MET A 164 -9.33 -16.37 -1.15
CA MET A 164 -8.27 -17.29 -1.64
C MET A 164 -7.73 -16.91 -3.03
N GLY A 165 -7.75 -15.62 -3.39
CA GLY A 165 -7.13 -15.11 -4.60
C GLY A 165 -5.65 -15.47 -4.68
N LYS A 166 -5.17 -15.77 -5.88
CA LYS A 166 -3.72 -15.78 -6.12
C LYS A 166 -3.27 -14.33 -6.12
N GLU A 167 -2.26 -13.98 -5.32
CA GLU A 167 -1.70 -12.62 -5.22
C GLU A 167 -1.55 -11.92 -6.58
N LYS A 168 -1.04 -12.64 -7.60
CA LYS A 168 -0.94 -12.14 -8.97
C LYS A 168 -2.26 -11.64 -9.56
N LYS A 169 -3.37 -12.37 -9.35
CA LYS A 169 -4.69 -11.94 -9.82
C LYS A 169 -5.17 -10.68 -9.12
N LEU A 170 -4.79 -10.51 -7.85
CA LEU A 170 -5.12 -9.34 -7.06
C LEU A 170 -4.36 -8.11 -7.58
N VAL A 171 -3.06 -8.29 -7.87
CA VAL A 171 -2.23 -7.27 -8.53
C VAL A 171 -2.76 -6.95 -9.93
N GLU A 172 -3.16 -7.94 -10.71
CA GLU A 172 -3.78 -7.74 -12.02
C GLU A 172 -5.04 -6.87 -11.92
N ALA A 173 -5.93 -7.17 -10.96
CA ALA A 173 -7.15 -6.39 -10.73
C ALA A 173 -6.87 -4.97 -10.18
N LEU A 174 -5.80 -4.81 -9.40
CA LEU A 174 -5.35 -3.49 -8.94
C LEU A 174 -4.88 -2.63 -10.11
N LEU A 175 -4.05 -3.18 -11.01
CA LEU A 175 -3.55 -2.47 -12.18
C LEU A 175 -4.64 -2.12 -13.21
N ASP A 176 -5.74 -2.87 -13.23
CA ASP A 176 -6.90 -2.55 -14.10
C ASP A 176 -7.65 -1.29 -13.65
N LYS A 177 -7.61 -0.96 -12.35
CA LYS A 177 -8.34 0.18 -11.79
C LYS A 177 -7.45 1.39 -11.50
N LEU A 178 -6.17 1.18 -11.21
CA LEU A 178 -5.26 2.25 -10.82
C LEU A 178 -4.70 2.99 -12.04
N SER A 179 -4.79 4.32 -12.06
CA SER A 179 -4.08 5.13 -13.04
C SER A 179 -2.58 5.11 -12.78
N ILE A 180 -1.82 4.47 -13.68
CA ILE A 180 -0.36 4.30 -13.59
C ILE A 180 0.39 5.00 -14.73
N ARG A 181 -0.26 5.91 -15.45
CA ARG A 181 0.35 6.57 -16.62
C ARG A 181 1.67 7.26 -16.25
N ASN A 182 2.70 7.05 -17.07
CA ASN A 182 4.07 7.56 -16.88
C ASN A 182 4.76 7.09 -15.59
N ALA A 183 4.18 6.15 -14.84
CA ALA A 183 4.78 5.63 -13.63
C ALA A 183 5.91 4.63 -13.94
N LEU A 184 6.84 4.48 -12.99
CA LEU A 184 7.70 3.30 -12.91
C LEU A 184 7.13 2.33 -11.87
N VAL A 185 6.58 1.22 -12.32
CA VAL A 185 6.04 0.16 -11.47
C VAL A 185 7.15 -0.80 -11.06
N ILE A 186 7.38 -0.95 -9.75
CA ILE A 186 8.39 -1.84 -9.19
C ILE A 186 7.69 -2.93 -8.38
N ALA A 187 7.98 -4.20 -8.66
CA ALA A 187 7.40 -5.30 -7.90
C ALA A 187 8.41 -6.41 -7.65
N ASP A 188 8.09 -7.21 -6.64
CA ASP A 188 8.85 -8.37 -6.26
C ASP A 188 8.76 -9.50 -7.30
N ALA A 189 9.49 -10.59 -7.06
CA ALA A 189 9.51 -11.70 -8.00
C ALA A 189 8.23 -12.55 -7.93
N GLY A 190 7.50 -12.50 -6.82
CA GLY A 190 6.16 -13.07 -6.68
C GLY A 190 5.22 -12.53 -7.75
N ASN A 191 5.36 -11.26 -8.12
CA ASN A 191 4.52 -10.56 -9.09
C ASN A 191 5.07 -10.54 -10.53
N LEU A 192 6.17 -11.23 -10.81
CA LEU A 192 6.67 -11.37 -12.18
C LEU A 192 5.77 -12.31 -13.01
N SER A 193 4.99 -11.73 -13.93
CA SER A 193 4.19 -12.44 -14.94
C SER A 193 4.08 -11.64 -16.24
N THR A 194 3.89 -12.33 -17.37
CA THR A 194 3.71 -11.66 -18.67
C THR A 194 2.39 -10.88 -18.72
N THR A 195 1.36 -11.36 -18.03
CA THR A 195 0.08 -10.64 -17.89
C THR A 195 0.24 -9.31 -17.17
N ILE A 196 0.99 -9.29 -16.06
CA ILE A 196 1.26 -8.07 -15.29
C ILE A 196 2.07 -7.08 -16.13
N VAL A 197 3.13 -7.55 -16.81
CA VAL A 197 3.91 -6.69 -17.72
C VAL A 197 3.03 -6.07 -18.81
N LYS A 198 2.15 -6.86 -19.45
CA LYS A 198 1.19 -6.34 -20.44
C LYS A 198 0.26 -5.27 -19.87
N LYS A 199 -0.27 -5.47 -18.66
CA LYS A 199 -1.13 -4.47 -17.99
C LYS A 199 -0.37 -3.18 -17.69
N ILE A 200 0.88 -3.28 -17.20
CA ILE A 200 1.73 -2.11 -16.95
C ILE A 200 1.98 -1.33 -18.25
N ARG A 201 2.33 -2.01 -19.34
CA ARG A 201 2.57 -1.37 -20.64
C ARG A 201 1.30 -0.78 -21.24
N ALA A 202 0.16 -1.46 -21.12
CA ALA A 202 -1.13 -0.96 -21.55
C ALA A 202 -1.55 0.31 -20.79
N GLY A 203 -1.18 0.41 -19.51
CA GLY A 203 -1.34 1.62 -18.70
C GLY A 203 -0.35 2.75 -19.02
N ALA A 204 0.46 2.62 -20.07
CA ALA A 204 1.52 3.56 -20.45
C ALA A 204 2.52 3.83 -19.31
N ALA A 205 2.88 2.78 -18.57
CA ALA A 205 3.89 2.82 -17.52
C ALA A 205 5.11 1.97 -17.87
N ASP A 206 6.22 2.28 -17.20
CA ASP A 206 7.42 1.47 -17.20
C ASP A 206 7.43 0.48 -16.03
N TYR A 207 8.26 -0.55 -16.14
CA TYR A 207 8.41 -1.54 -15.08
C TYR A 207 9.87 -1.80 -14.71
N LEU A 208 10.05 -2.25 -13.47
CA LEU A 208 11.28 -2.83 -12.93
C LEU A 208 10.90 -4.00 -12.03
N LEU A 209 11.05 -5.23 -12.51
CA LEU A 209 10.52 -6.41 -11.82
C LEU A 209 11.63 -7.38 -11.43
N ALA A 210 11.59 -7.87 -10.19
CA ALA A 210 12.57 -8.83 -9.70
C ALA A 210 12.38 -10.21 -10.34
N VAL A 211 13.49 -10.92 -10.58
CA VAL A 211 13.53 -12.25 -11.17
C VAL A 211 14.10 -13.24 -10.15
N LYS A 212 13.31 -14.25 -9.76
CA LYS A 212 13.73 -15.35 -8.87
C LYS A 212 13.55 -16.72 -9.56
N GLY A 213 13.65 -17.80 -8.77
CA GLY A 213 13.60 -19.19 -9.25
C GLY A 213 12.28 -19.60 -9.91
N ASN A 214 11.19 -18.83 -9.75
CA ASN A 214 9.93 -19.06 -10.46
C ASN A 214 10.01 -18.77 -11.97
N ASN A 215 11.02 -18.00 -12.43
CA ASN A 215 11.25 -17.68 -13.83
C ASN A 215 12.63 -18.18 -14.29
N LYS A 216 12.87 -19.51 -14.18
CA LYS A 216 14.17 -20.15 -14.41
C LYS A 216 14.86 -19.75 -15.72
N LEU A 217 14.14 -19.75 -16.84
CA LEU A 217 14.69 -19.41 -18.16
C LEU A 217 15.14 -17.94 -18.24
N THR A 218 14.34 -17.02 -17.69
CA THR A 218 14.69 -15.60 -17.63
C THR A 218 15.90 -15.37 -16.74
N LYS A 219 15.95 -16.03 -15.58
CA LYS A 219 17.12 -15.98 -14.68
C LYS A 219 18.37 -16.54 -15.37
N ALA A 220 18.28 -17.70 -16.02
CA ALA A 220 19.39 -18.33 -16.72
C ALA A 220 19.91 -17.47 -17.87
N TYR A 221 19.02 -16.84 -18.64
CA TYR A 221 19.39 -15.87 -19.67
C TYR A 221 20.21 -14.73 -19.05
N ILE A 222 19.69 -14.07 -18.01
CA ILE A 222 20.37 -12.94 -17.36
C ILE A 222 21.76 -13.37 -16.84
N MET A 223 21.84 -14.51 -16.15
CA MET A 223 23.11 -15.04 -15.63
C MET A 223 24.14 -15.28 -16.75
N ASN A 224 23.71 -15.94 -17.82
CA ASN A 224 24.59 -16.24 -18.96
C ASN A 224 25.02 -14.96 -19.69
N THR A 225 24.14 -13.98 -19.83
CA THR A 225 24.45 -12.70 -20.48
C THR A 225 25.47 -11.90 -19.68
N PHE A 226 25.35 -11.85 -18.34
CA PHE A 226 26.37 -11.22 -17.49
C PHE A 226 27.68 -12.02 -17.44
N ALA A 227 27.64 -13.35 -17.47
CA ALA A 227 28.84 -14.18 -17.46
C ALA A 227 29.67 -14.06 -18.75
N LYS A 228 29.02 -13.81 -19.88
CA LYS A 228 29.68 -13.63 -21.18
C LYS A 228 30.43 -12.31 -21.32
N GLY A 229 30.23 -11.36 -20.41
CA GLY A 229 30.95 -10.08 -20.38
C GLY A 229 30.79 -9.25 -21.67
N GLY A 230 29.75 -8.42 -21.75
CA GLY A 230 29.60 -7.47 -22.87
C GLY A 230 30.35 -6.15 -22.60
N GLU A 231 30.81 -5.48 -23.66
CA GLU A 231 31.53 -4.20 -23.59
C GLU A 231 30.69 -3.01 -23.08
N ALA A 232 29.38 -3.16 -22.93
CA ALA A 232 28.43 -2.10 -22.57
C ALA A 232 27.78 -2.30 -21.19
N ILE A 233 28.53 -2.77 -20.19
CA ILE A 233 28.04 -2.88 -18.81
C ILE A 233 28.16 -1.52 -18.13
N GLU A 234 27.03 -0.93 -17.76
CA GLU A 234 27.04 0.19 -16.82
C GLU A 234 27.10 -0.35 -15.40
N VAL A 235 28.00 0.23 -14.59
CA VAL A 235 28.22 -0.21 -13.21
C VAL A 235 28.01 0.96 -12.27
N ASN A 236 27.30 0.71 -11.17
CA ASN A 236 27.23 1.62 -10.04
C ASN A 236 27.62 0.86 -8.76
N GLU A 237 28.51 1.44 -7.98
CA GLU A 237 28.95 0.89 -6.70
C GLU A 237 28.58 1.82 -5.56
N MET A 238 28.12 1.25 -4.45
CA MET A 238 27.82 1.96 -3.22
C MET A 238 28.32 1.18 -2.01
N GLU A 239 28.83 1.90 -1.01
CA GLU A 239 29.21 1.35 0.29
C GLU A 239 28.50 2.16 1.40
N GLU A 240 27.76 1.47 2.26
CA GLU A 240 27.11 2.06 3.43
C GLU A 240 27.64 1.42 4.71
N LYS A 241 28.05 2.25 5.69
CA LYS A 241 28.45 1.82 7.03
C LYS A 241 27.41 2.28 8.05
N ASN A 242 26.84 1.35 8.81
CA ASN A 242 25.84 1.66 9.83
C ASN A 242 25.95 0.73 11.04
N ARG A 243 26.21 1.30 12.23
CA ARG A 243 26.25 0.59 13.54
C ARG A 243 26.91 -0.80 13.49
N GLY A 244 28.13 -0.88 12.95
CA GLY A 244 28.92 -2.13 12.86
C GLY A 244 28.53 -3.08 11.71
N ARG A 245 27.65 -2.63 10.80
CA ARG A 245 27.34 -3.29 9.53
C ARG A 245 27.95 -2.49 8.38
N THR A 246 28.72 -3.15 7.53
CA THR A 246 29.12 -2.62 6.22
C THR A 246 28.32 -3.35 5.16
N GLU A 247 27.69 -2.59 4.27
CA GLU A 247 26.97 -3.14 3.13
C GLU A 247 27.51 -2.52 1.85
N LYS A 248 28.06 -3.36 0.96
CA LYS A 248 28.47 -2.96 -0.39
C LYS A 248 27.45 -3.47 -1.37
N ARG A 249 27.09 -2.64 -2.34
CA ARG A 249 26.19 -3.01 -3.44
C ARG A 249 26.81 -2.59 -4.76
N THR A 250 26.86 -3.54 -5.68
CA THR A 250 27.28 -3.32 -7.06
C THR A 250 26.09 -3.61 -7.97
N CYS A 251 25.63 -2.60 -8.70
CA CYS A 251 24.62 -2.74 -9.74
C CYS A 251 25.32 -2.80 -11.10
N CYS A 252 25.12 -3.89 -11.82
CA CYS A 252 25.54 -4.03 -13.20
C CYS A 252 24.28 -4.06 -14.08
N VAL A 253 24.28 -3.25 -15.14
CA VAL A 253 23.16 -3.17 -16.08
C VAL A 253 23.66 -3.43 -17.48
N LEU A 254 22.88 -4.21 -18.24
CA LEU A 254 23.11 -4.46 -19.66
C LEU A 254 21.86 -4.05 -20.46
N PRO A 255 22.02 -3.36 -21.60
CA PRO A 255 20.92 -3.11 -22.50
C PRO A 255 20.46 -4.43 -23.16
N VAL A 256 19.16 -4.51 -23.46
CA VAL A 256 18.55 -5.62 -24.21
C VAL A 256 18.30 -5.17 -25.64
N LYS A 257 18.79 -5.92 -26.61
CA LYS A 257 18.53 -5.70 -28.03
C LYS A 257 17.17 -6.29 -28.39
N LYS A 258 16.46 -5.67 -29.35
CA LYS A 258 15.19 -6.21 -29.86
C LYS A 258 15.31 -7.63 -30.43
N THR A 259 16.50 -8.02 -30.87
CA THR A 259 16.82 -9.36 -31.40
C THR A 259 17.03 -10.42 -30.31
N ASP A 260 17.14 -10.02 -29.04
CA ASP A 260 17.36 -10.96 -27.95
C ASP A 260 16.11 -11.79 -27.68
N THR A 261 16.29 -13.08 -27.39
CA THR A 261 15.17 -14.00 -27.11
C THR A 261 14.35 -13.59 -25.89
N ILE A 262 14.93 -12.84 -24.95
CA ILE A 262 14.21 -12.30 -23.78
C ILE A 262 13.20 -11.21 -24.17
N ALA A 263 13.45 -10.48 -25.27
CA ALA A 263 12.61 -9.39 -25.75
C ALA A 263 11.30 -9.87 -26.36
N THR A 264 11.23 -11.11 -26.84
CA THR A 264 9.97 -11.71 -27.33
C THR A 264 9.03 -12.08 -26.20
N LYS A 265 9.56 -12.31 -24.98
CA LYS A 265 8.78 -12.70 -23.81
C LYS A 265 8.27 -11.50 -23.01
N TRP A 266 9.08 -10.46 -22.86
CA TRP A 266 8.79 -9.33 -21.98
C TRP A 266 8.60 -8.05 -22.80
N GLU A 267 7.36 -7.64 -22.94
CA GLU A 267 6.96 -6.50 -23.76
C GLU A 267 7.64 -5.21 -23.32
N GLY A 268 8.37 -4.58 -24.25
CA GLY A 268 9.04 -3.29 -23.99
C GLY A 268 10.29 -3.38 -23.11
N ILE A 269 10.82 -4.58 -22.83
CA ILE A 269 12.10 -4.71 -22.10
C ILE A 269 13.22 -3.95 -22.81
N GLN A 270 14.00 -3.20 -22.04
CA GLN A 270 15.14 -2.42 -22.52
C GLN A 270 16.43 -2.73 -21.77
N SER A 271 16.35 -3.25 -20.53
CA SER A 271 17.53 -3.56 -19.74
C SER A 271 17.34 -4.76 -18.80
N ILE A 272 18.45 -5.44 -18.50
CA ILE A 272 18.56 -6.46 -17.46
C ILE A 272 19.54 -5.97 -16.38
N VAL A 273 19.24 -6.28 -15.13
CA VAL A 273 20.00 -5.79 -13.97
C VAL A 273 20.48 -6.95 -13.12
N LYS A 274 21.73 -6.89 -12.68
CA LYS A 274 22.31 -7.73 -11.64
C LYS A 274 22.71 -6.84 -10.47
N ILE A 275 22.17 -7.12 -9.29
CA ILE A 275 22.59 -6.50 -8.03
C ILE A 275 23.37 -7.53 -7.22
N GLU A 276 24.63 -7.26 -6.96
CA GLU A 276 25.47 -8.01 -6.03
C GLU A 276 25.55 -7.22 -4.72
N ARG A 277 25.19 -7.87 -3.61
CA ARG A 277 25.27 -7.29 -2.28
C ARG A 277 26.24 -8.10 -1.45
N SER A 278 27.20 -7.45 -0.81
CA SER A 278 27.95 -8.05 0.28
C SER A 278 27.64 -7.32 1.57
N ARG A 279 27.35 -8.09 2.62
CA ARG A 279 27.05 -7.56 3.94
C ARG A 279 28.01 -8.19 4.94
N THR A 280 28.72 -7.35 5.68
CA THR A 280 29.61 -7.76 6.76
C THR A 280 29.02 -7.35 8.10
N ILE A 281 28.81 -8.31 8.99
CA ILE A 281 28.42 -8.08 10.39
C ILE A 281 29.37 -8.86 11.27
N ARG A 282 30.08 -8.18 12.19
CA ARG A 282 30.98 -8.82 13.17
C ARG A 282 31.85 -9.92 12.50
N ASP A 283 32.54 -9.52 11.43
CA ASP A 283 33.46 -10.33 10.62
C ASP A 283 32.86 -11.49 9.80
N LYS A 284 31.55 -11.64 9.78
CA LYS A 284 30.86 -12.57 8.86
C LYS A 284 30.38 -11.85 7.61
N GLU A 285 30.93 -12.22 6.46
CA GLU A 285 30.47 -11.75 5.15
C GLU A 285 29.36 -12.68 4.62
N SER A 286 28.25 -12.09 4.17
CA SER A 286 27.25 -12.76 3.34
C SER A 286 27.16 -12.08 1.99
N LYS A 287 27.05 -12.87 0.92
CA LYS A 287 26.86 -12.38 -0.45
C LYS A 287 25.52 -12.83 -0.98
N GLU A 288 24.79 -11.91 -1.60
CA GLU A 288 23.50 -12.16 -2.23
C GLU A 288 23.47 -11.52 -3.61
N THR A 289 22.97 -12.26 -4.60
CA THR A 289 22.78 -11.76 -5.97
C THR A 289 21.29 -11.75 -6.30
N SER A 290 20.80 -10.60 -6.75
CA SER A 290 19.42 -10.41 -7.23
C SER A 290 19.42 -9.97 -8.69
N PHE A 291 18.43 -10.43 -9.45
CA PHE A 291 18.28 -10.11 -10.86
C PHE A 291 16.95 -9.38 -11.12
N TYR A 292 16.94 -8.48 -12.10
CA TYR A 292 15.74 -7.73 -12.49
C TYR A 292 15.66 -7.59 -14.01
N ILE A 293 14.44 -7.38 -14.51
CA ILE A 293 14.17 -6.92 -15.88
C ILE A 293 13.51 -5.53 -15.81
N SER A 294 13.77 -4.68 -16.81
CA SER A 294 13.16 -3.36 -16.86
C SER A 294 12.83 -2.90 -18.28
N SER A 295 11.79 -2.08 -18.41
CA SER A 295 11.44 -1.39 -19.66
C SER A 295 12.14 -0.05 -19.86
N ILE A 296 12.94 0.42 -18.88
CA ILE A 296 13.73 1.65 -19.03
C ILE A 296 15.15 1.33 -19.50
N ALA A 297 15.77 2.33 -20.14
CA ALA A 297 17.12 2.24 -20.66
C ALA A 297 18.13 1.87 -19.57
N ALA A 298 19.25 1.27 -19.99
CA ALA A 298 20.32 0.93 -19.08
C ALA A 298 20.88 2.20 -18.41
N ASN A 299 20.66 2.31 -17.09
CA ASN A 299 21.25 3.31 -16.22
C ASN A 299 21.43 2.71 -14.82
N ALA A 300 22.67 2.36 -14.46
CA ALA A 300 22.97 1.61 -13.25
C ALA A 300 22.65 2.40 -11.98
N ALA A 301 22.94 3.71 -11.98
CA ALA A 301 22.68 4.58 -10.84
C ALA A 301 21.16 4.74 -10.59
N VAL A 302 20.38 5.01 -11.63
CA VAL A 302 18.91 5.17 -11.54
C VAL A 302 18.27 3.85 -11.13
N LEU A 303 18.61 2.74 -11.79
CA LEU A 303 18.02 1.44 -11.48
C LEU A 303 18.38 0.97 -10.07
N GLN A 304 19.63 1.15 -9.62
CA GLN A 304 20.03 0.86 -8.24
C GLN A 304 19.23 1.68 -7.23
N TYR A 305 19.05 2.98 -7.49
CA TYR A 305 18.26 3.86 -6.63
C TYR A 305 16.80 3.40 -6.54
N LYS A 306 16.16 3.11 -7.68
CA LYS A 306 14.75 2.67 -7.75
C LYS A 306 14.53 1.29 -7.10
N ILE A 307 15.43 0.34 -7.32
CA ILE A 307 15.40 -0.97 -6.62
C ILE A 307 15.50 -0.78 -5.11
N ARG A 308 16.34 0.15 -4.65
CA ARG A 308 16.47 0.44 -3.22
C ARG A 308 15.22 1.10 -2.65
N GLN A 309 14.60 2.01 -3.40
CA GLN A 309 13.33 2.63 -3.01
C GLN A 309 12.26 1.58 -2.78
N HIS A 310 12.17 0.54 -3.61
CA HIS A 310 11.15 -0.51 -3.47
C HIS A 310 11.13 -1.14 -2.07
N TRP A 311 12.29 -1.46 -1.48
CA TRP A 311 12.40 -1.95 -0.09
C TRP A 311 11.87 -0.96 0.97
N GLY A 312 11.71 0.30 0.59
CA GLY A 312 11.06 1.31 1.41
C GLY A 312 9.61 1.00 1.71
N ILE A 313 8.89 0.22 0.90
CA ILE A 313 7.49 -0.13 1.17
C ILE A 313 7.35 -0.93 2.47
N GLU A 314 8.26 -1.88 2.72
CA GLU A 314 8.27 -2.70 3.93
C GLU A 314 8.42 -1.85 5.19
N ASN A 315 9.32 -0.88 5.17
CA ASN A 315 9.59 -0.04 6.33
C ASN A 315 8.61 1.14 6.47
N LYS A 316 8.21 1.77 5.35
CA LYS A 316 7.43 3.03 5.36
C LYS A 316 5.93 2.81 5.28
N LEU A 317 5.48 1.62 4.87
CA LEU A 317 4.07 1.24 4.81
C LEU A 317 3.80 0.07 5.76
N HIS A 318 4.30 -1.14 5.47
CA HIS A 318 3.91 -2.36 6.19
C HIS A 318 4.28 -2.31 7.67
N TRP A 319 5.51 -1.98 8.01
CA TRP A 319 5.92 -1.86 9.41
C TRP A 319 5.09 -0.84 10.20
N VAL A 320 4.72 0.30 9.58
CA VAL A 320 3.89 1.31 10.24
C VAL A 320 2.47 0.77 10.46
N LEU A 321 1.88 0.12 9.45
CA LEU A 321 0.56 -0.50 9.56
C LEU A 321 0.55 -1.60 10.63
N ASP A 322 1.56 -2.45 10.65
CA ASP A 322 1.61 -3.64 11.51
C ASP A 322 1.96 -3.30 12.95
N VAL A 323 2.99 -2.47 13.16
CA VAL A 323 3.53 -2.23 14.51
C VAL A 323 2.90 -1.01 15.16
N ILE A 324 2.65 0.05 14.38
CA ILE A 324 2.11 1.29 14.95
C ILE A 324 0.58 1.29 14.89
N MET A 325 -0.01 0.92 13.75
CA MET A 325 -1.47 0.86 13.59
C MET A 325 -2.07 -0.48 14.00
N GLN A 326 -1.25 -1.49 14.35
CA GLN A 326 -1.66 -2.83 14.79
C GLN A 326 -2.66 -3.50 13.84
N GLU A 327 -2.42 -3.36 12.52
CA GLU A 327 -3.27 -3.92 11.47
C GLU A 327 -3.40 -5.44 11.60
N ASP A 328 -2.28 -6.15 11.79
CA ASP A 328 -2.25 -7.61 11.91
C ASP A 328 -2.87 -8.15 13.21
N ASP A 329 -2.95 -7.32 14.27
CA ASP A 329 -3.59 -7.70 15.53
C ASP A 329 -5.12 -7.56 15.49
N CYS A 330 -5.66 -6.87 14.49
CA CYS A 330 -7.09 -6.64 14.35
C CYS A 330 -7.83 -7.93 13.95
N SER A 331 -8.76 -8.37 14.80
CA SER A 331 -9.51 -9.63 14.62
C SER A 331 -10.87 -9.46 13.91
N SER A 332 -11.11 -8.27 13.34
CA SER A 332 -12.33 -7.93 12.64
C SER A 332 -12.37 -8.62 11.27
N ARG A 333 -13.13 -9.71 11.20
CA ARG A 333 -13.11 -10.68 10.09
C ARG A 333 -14.47 -10.92 9.44
N ALA A 334 -15.47 -10.09 9.75
CA ALA A 334 -16.81 -10.25 9.20
C ALA A 334 -16.88 -9.66 7.78
N LYS A 335 -17.22 -10.50 6.78
CA LYS A 335 -17.37 -10.07 5.38
C LYS A 335 -16.14 -9.23 4.94
N ASN A 336 -16.37 -8.07 4.30
CA ASN A 336 -15.34 -7.19 3.73
C ASN A 336 -14.54 -6.39 4.76
N CYS A 337 -14.76 -6.61 6.06
CA CYS A 337 -14.26 -5.75 7.11
C CYS A 337 -12.74 -5.60 7.11
N ALA A 338 -12.00 -6.69 6.87
CA ALA A 338 -10.55 -6.65 6.89
C ALA A 338 -10.01 -5.73 5.79
N GLY A 339 -10.50 -5.89 4.55
CA GLY A 339 -10.16 -5.01 3.42
C GLY A 339 -10.57 -3.55 3.64
N ASN A 340 -11.75 -3.33 4.21
CA ASN A 340 -12.27 -1.98 4.50
C ASN A 340 -11.42 -1.24 5.52
N LEU A 341 -11.12 -1.88 6.66
CA LEU A 341 -10.26 -1.28 7.68
C LEU A 341 -8.82 -1.08 7.18
N ALA A 342 -8.32 -1.99 6.34
CA ALA A 342 -7.01 -1.85 5.71
C ALA A 342 -6.94 -0.61 4.80
N ALA A 343 -7.93 -0.40 3.95
CA ALA A 343 -8.02 0.80 3.10
C ALA A 343 -8.10 2.08 3.93
N LEU A 344 -8.96 2.10 4.97
CA LEU A 344 -9.09 3.24 5.89
C LEU A 344 -7.78 3.54 6.65
N ARG A 345 -7.04 2.52 7.12
CA ARG A 345 -5.74 2.72 7.78
C ARG A 345 -4.72 3.37 6.84
N ARG A 346 -4.70 2.98 5.57
CA ARG A 346 -3.83 3.60 4.55
C ARG A 346 -4.17 5.07 4.34
N MET A 347 -5.45 5.42 4.32
CA MET A 347 -5.89 6.82 4.28
C MET A 347 -5.40 7.59 5.52
N VAL A 348 -5.62 7.05 6.72
CA VAL A 348 -5.15 7.67 7.97
C VAL A 348 -3.62 7.86 7.98
N LEU A 349 -2.87 6.88 7.49
CA LEU A 349 -1.42 7.00 7.38
C LEU A 349 -1.01 8.09 6.38
N ALA A 350 -1.68 8.18 5.22
CA ALA A 350 -1.42 9.23 4.23
C ALA A 350 -1.68 10.63 4.81
N ILE A 351 -2.75 10.78 5.60
CA ILE A 351 -3.08 12.01 6.33
C ILE A 351 -1.97 12.35 7.32
N TYR A 352 -1.57 11.40 8.18
CA TYR A 352 -0.50 11.66 9.15
C TYR A 352 0.86 11.99 8.53
N LYS A 353 1.14 11.50 7.33
CA LYS A 353 2.34 11.86 6.56
C LYS A 353 2.28 13.25 5.95
N SER A 354 1.08 13.70 5.57
CA SER A 354 0.88 15.03 4.97
C SER A 354 1.00 16.16 6.00
N ILE A 355 0.86 15.85 7.30
CA ILE A 355 0.98 16.84 8.37
C ILE A 355 2.45 17.13 8.65
N PRO A 356 2.90 18.41 8.57
CA PRO A 356 4.26 18.85 8.89
C PRO A 356 4.50 18.84 10.40
N ASP A 357 4.59 17.63 10.95
CA ASP A 357 4.79 17.35 12.37
C ASP A 357 5.80 16.21 12.49
N GLU A 358 6.91 16.49 13.18
CA GLU A 358 8.05 15.58 13.31
C GLU A 358 7.84 14.47 14.35
N ARG A 359 6.75 14.53 15.11
CA ARG A 359 6.43 13.49 16.09
C ARG A 359 6.23 12.13 15.40
N SER A 360 6.57 11.07 16.13
CA SER A 360 6.28 9.71 15.68
C SER A 360 4.78 9.51 15.44
N TYR A 361 4.39 8.61 14.55
CA TYR A 361 2.97 8.32 14.29
C TYR A 361 2.20 7.94 15.56
N LYS A 362 2.83 7.22 16.48
CA LYS A 362 2.22 6.88 17.78
C LYS A 362 1.98 8.12 18.65
N ALA A 363 2.90 9.07 18.63
CA ALA A 363 2.72 10.35 19.31
C ALA A 363 1.67 11.23 18.63
N LYS A 364 1.55 11.22 17.29
CA LYS A 364 0.46 11.88 16.56
C LYS A 364 -0.91 11.30 16.96
N MET A 365 -1.04 9.96 17.03
CA MET A 365 -2.28 9.32 17.49
C MET A 365 -2.63 9.69 18.94
N LEU A 366 -1.65 9.71 19.85
CA LEU A 366 -1.86 10.17 21.22
C LEU A 366 -2.31 11.63 21.26
N ASN A 367 -1.68 12.50 20.46
CA ASN A 367 -2.05 13.90 20.39
C ASN A 367 -3.44 14.11 19.78
N PHE A 368 -3.86 13.27 18.84
CA PHE A 368 -5.23 13.25 18.33
C PHE A 368 -6.23 12.92 19.46
N VAL A 369 -5.87 12.06 20.40
CA VAL A 369 -6.71 11.81 21.58
C VAL A 369 -6.73 13.01 22.54
N ALA A 370 -5.56 13.58 22.82
CA ALA A 370 -5.39 14.54 23.91
C ALA A 370 -5.70 16.00 23.54
N ASP A 371 -5.47 16.41 22.29
CA ASP A 371 -5.46 17.82 21.90
C ASP A 371 -6.49 18.14 20.80
N ALA A 372 -7.46 19.00 21.12
CA ALA A 372 -8.52 19.41 20.19
C ALA A 372 -7.96 20.20 18.99
N GLY A 373 -6.94 21.03 19.20
CA GLY A 373 -6.31 21.80 18.13
C GLY A 373 -5.64 20.91 17.09
N PHE A 374 -4.96 19.87 17.54
CA PHE A 374 -4.37 18.88 16.66
C PHE A 374 -5.41 17.99 15.98
N ARG A 375 -6.50 17.60 16.67
CA ARG A 375 -7.63 16.92 16.00
C ARG A 375 -8.16 17.72 14.82
N ASN A 376 -8.43 19.00 15.04
CA ASN A 376 -8.89 19.90 13.99
C ASN A 376 -7.85 20.06 12.88
N THR A 377 -6.57 20.08 13.21
CA THR A 377 -5.49 20.08 12.21
C THR A 377 -5.49 18.83 11.36
N VAL A 378 -5.57 17.65 11.97
CA VAL A 378 -5.60 16.36 11.25
C VAL A 378 -6.78 16.30 10.29
N LEU A 379 -7.97 16.76 10.72
CA LEU A 379 -9.15 16.74 9.86
C LEU A 379 -9.04 17.69 8.66
N LYS A 380 -8.17 18.71 8.67
CA LYS A 380 -7.92 19.52 7.47
C LYS A 380 -7.25 18.71 6.36
N TYR A 381 -6.48 17.69 6.68
CA TYR A 381 -5.79 16.86 5.69
C TYR A 381 -6.63 15.67 5.21
N LEU A 382 -7.85 15.54 5.75
CA LEU A 382 -8.88 14.56 5.42
C LEU A 382 -9.53 14.93 4.09
#